data_AF-A0A067ES15-F1
#
_entry.id   AF-A0A067ES15-F1
#
_cell.length_a   1.000
_cell.length_b   1.000
_cell.length_c   1.000
_cell.angle_alpha   90.00
_cell.angle_beta   90.00
_cell.angle_gamma   90.00
#
_symmetry.space_group_name_H-M   'P 1'
#
loop_
_entity.id
_entity.type
_entity.pdbx_description
1 polymer ?
#
loop_
_entity_poly.entity_id
_entity_poly.type
_entity_poly.pdbx_seq_one_letter_code
_entity_poly.pdbx_strand_id
1 'polypeptide(L)'
;MEAEKQVKFFQGCMAAAFAERDNSVMEAEKAKEKEELMSQKFNEFQTRLEELSSENIELKKQNATLRFDLEKQEELNESFKEVINKFYEIRQQSLEVLETSWEDKCACLLLDSAEMWSFNDTSTSKYISALEDELEKTRSSVENLQSKLRMGLEIENHLKKSVRELEKKIIHSDKFISNAIAELRLCHSQLRVHVVNSLEEGRSHIKSISDVIEEKTQHCDDVIRGQNTGTYQRETKLDEFECRDVHINNDADTNLVSQRNDPAYCDIEADRKGEASETLAQALQEKVAALLLLSQQEERHLLERNVNSALQKKIEELQRNLFQVTTEKVKALMELAQLKQDYQLLQEKICNEMKEEKVLAGNGEKRIVIPERDGRLRNLLKKTNLRRWIGTLDFSGNEGQADLNIREGISTRRSNSIDFARMRIENATLKESLENMDHLISSIRRLRLSLSKVKELATSEDTIGSMSETLDDIITEAKLVKTALGSSLPVSWIAESDDGSINENTDSESGDIHGDSSNEKMDSVSAAGFEMVELLILAAQILKDSTTKENS
;
A
#
# COMPACT_ATOMS: atom_id res chain seq x y z
N MET A 1 -118.41 -83.28 9.02
CA MET A 1 -117.96 -82.80 7.69
C MET A 1 -117.36 -81.39 7.73
N GLU A 2 -117.90 -80.43 8.49
CA GLU A 2 -117.37 -79.04 8.48
C GLU A 2 -116.00 -78.86 9.14
N ALA A 3 -115.76 -79.49 10.30
CA ALA A 3 -114.45 -79.44 10.96
C ALA A 3 -113.31 -80.02 10.09
N GLU A 4 -113.59 -81.06 9.29
CA GLU A 4 -112.62 -81.65 8.36
C GLU A 4 -112.26 -80.69 7.22
N LYS A 5 -113.23 -79.91 6.71
CA LYS A 5 -112.98 -78.88 5.70
C LYS A 5 -112.10 -77.75 6.24
N GLN A 6 -112.35 -77.30 7.47
CA GLN A 6 -111.52 -76.28 8.12
C GLN A 6 -110.10 -76.78 8.37
N VAL A 7 -109.92 -78.02 8.85
CA VAL A 7 -108.59 -78.62 9.02
C VAL A 7 -107.84 -78.71 7.67
N LYS A 8 -108.51 -79.13 6.59
CA LYS A 8 -107.91 -79.15 5.24
C LYS A 8 -107.56 -77.76 4.72
N PHE A 9 -108.39 -76.76 4.99
CA PHE A 9 -108.10 -75.36 4.65
C PHE A 9 -106.86 -74.85 5.39
N PHE A 10 -106.81 -75.02 6.72
CA PHE A 10 -105.64 -74.63 7.50
C PHE A 10 -104.38 -75.42 7.11
N GLN A 11 -104.49 -76.70 6.79
CA GLN A 11 -103.38 -77.48 6.23
C GLN A 11 -102.91 -76.91 4.88
N GLY A 12 -103.81 -76.50 4.00
CA GLY A 12 -103.48 -75.85 2.74
C GLY A 12 -102.80 -74.49 2.93
N CYS A 13 -103.30 -73.66 3.84
CA CYS A 13 -102.69 -72.37 4.19
C CYS A 13 -101.31 -72.55 4.84
N MET A 14 -101.15 -73.51 5.75
CA MET A 14 -99.85 -73.82 6.35
C MET A 14 -98.87 -74.33 5.29
N ALA A 15 -99.30 -75.23 4.39
CA ALA A 15 -98.45 -75.71 3.29
C ALA A 15 -98.02 -74.58 2.34
N ALA A 16 -98.92 -73.64 2.02
CA ALA A 16 -98.60 -72.47 1.21
C ALA A 16 -97.60 -71.53 1.93
N ALA A 17 -97.80 -71.28 3.22
CA ALA A 17 -96.87 -70.46 4.01
C ALA A 17 -95.49 -71.12 4.17
N PHE A 18 -95.43 -72.45 4.30
CA PHE A 18 -94.15 -73.17 4.30
C PHE A 18 -93.47 -73.11 2.93
N ALA A 19 -94.21 -73.26 1.83
CA ALA A 19 -93.67 -73.13 0.48
C ALA A 19 -93.15 -71.70 0.20
N GLU A 20 -93.87 -70.68 0.66
CA GLU A 20 -93.45 -69.28 0.52
C GLU A 20 -92.21 -68.98 1.38
N ARG A 21 -92.15 -69.50 2.61
CA ARG A 21 -90.96 -69.42 3.46
C ARG A 21 -89.77 -70.13 2.81
N ASP A 22 -89.95 -71.34 2.29
CA ASP A 22 -88.88 -72.10 1.66
C ASP A 22 -88.38 -71.38 0.39
N ASN A 23 -89.27 -70.80 -0.41
CA ASN A 23 -88.90 -69.98 -1.55
C ASN A 23 -88.13 -68.71 -1.12
N SER A 24 -88.59 -68.02 -0.07
CA SER A 24 -87.92 -66.83 0.45
C SER A 24 -86.54 -67.14 1.03
N VAL A 25 -86.39 -68.28 1.71
CA VAL A 25 -85.10 -68.76 2.24
C VAL A 25 -84.16 -69.12 1.08
N MET A 26 -84.64 -69.83 0.07
CA MET A 26 -83.84 -70.15 -1.12
C MET A 26 -83.38 -68.87 -1.84
N GLU A 27 -84.25 -67.88 -2.00
CA GLU A 27 -83.90 -66.59 -2.61
C GLU A 27 -82.88 -65.82 -1.76
N ALA A 28 -83.02 -65.83 -0.43
CA ALA A 28 -82.06 -65.21 0.48
C ALA A 28 -80.69 -65.91 0.46
N GLU A 29 -80.65 -67.26 0.42
CA GLU A 29 -79.42 -68.03 0.27
C GLU A 29 -78.74 -67.73 -1.08
N LYS A 30 -79.51 -67.68 -2.16
CA LYS A 30 -78.99 -67.30 -3.49
C LYS A 30 -78.48 -65.86 -3.53
N ALA A 31 -79.12 -64.94 -2.79
CA ALA A 31 -78.63 -63.57 -2.66
C ALA A 31 -77.32 -63.53 -1.86
N LYS A 32 -77.21 -64.30 -0.77
CA LYS A 32 -76.01 -64.42 0.04
C LYS A 32 -74.84 -65.03 -0.73
N GLU A 33 -75.06 -66.11 -1.49
CA GLU A 33 -74.02 -66.69 -2.37
C GLU A 33 -73.51 -65.68 -3.39
N LYS A 34 -74.40 -64.86 -3.97
CA LYS A 34 -74.01 -63.78 -4.89
C LYS A 34 -73.21 -62.70 -4.17
N GLU A 35 -73.58 -62.32 -2.95
CA GLU A 35 -72.85 -61.34 -2.14
C GLU A 35 -71.44 -61.84 -1.79
N GLU A 36 -71.30 -63.10 -1.39
CA GLU A 36 -70.00 -63.73 -1.11
C GLU A 36 -69.11 -63.78 -2.37
N LEU A 37 -69.68 -64.17 -3.53
CA LEU A 37 -68.97 -64.14 -4.81
C LEU A 37 -68.54 -62.72 -5.23
N MET A 38 -69.40 -61.72 -4.98
CA MET A 38 -69.05 -60.32 -5.25
C MET A 38 -67.97 -59.81 -4.30
N SER A 39 -68.00 -60.21 -3.04
CA SER A 39 -66.98 -59.87 -2.04
C SER A 39 -65.62 -60.47 -2.41
N GLN A 40 -65.60 -61.72 -2.88
CA GLN A 40 -64.37 -62.35 -3.37
C GLN A 40 -63.80 -61.59 -4.58
N LYS A 41 -64.64 -61.27 -5.58
CA LYS A 41 -64.21 -60.48 -6.74
C LYS A 41 -63.71 -59.10 -6.36
N PHE A 42 -64.37 -58.45 -5.40
CA PHE A 42 -63.94 -57.14 -4.90
C PHE A 42 -62.55 -57.22 -4.26
N ASN A 43 -62.29 -58.25 -3.47
CA ASN A 43 -60.96 -58.49 -2.89
C ASN A 43 -59.90 -58.72 -3.98
N GLU A 44 -60.20 -59.52 -5.02
CA GLU A 44 -59.30 -59.72 -6.17
C GLU A 44 -59.02 -58.41 -6.92
N PHE A 45 -60.02 -57.55 -7.09
CA PHE A 45 -59.81 -56.22 -7.68
C PHE A 45 -58.97 -55.32 -6.80
N GLN A 46 -59.17 -55.37 -5.48
CA GLN A 46 -58.40 -54.58 -4.53
C GLN A 46 -56.93 -54.99 -4.54
N THR A 47 -56.62 -56.30 -4.48
CA THR A 47 -55.22 -56.78 -4.53
C THR A 47 -54.55 -56.38 -5.83
N ARG A 48 -55.25 -56.51 -6.97
CA ARG A 48 -54.73 -56.08 -8.26
C ARG A 48 -54.49 -54.56 -8.33
N LEU A 49 -55.32 -53.77 -7.67
CA LEU A 49 -55.16 -52.32 -7.61
C LEU A 49 -53.93 -51.95 -6.76
N GLU A 50 -53.71 -52.65 -5.65
CA GLU A 50 -52.52 -52.47 -4.80
C GLU A 50 -51.22 -52.86 -5.53
N GLU A 51 -51.23 -53.97 -6.28
CA GLU A 51 -50.13 -54.40 -7.14
C GLU A 51 -49.83 -53.35 -8.22
N LEU A 52 -50.82 -52.92 -9.00
CA LEU A 52 -50.66 -51.89 -10.03
C LEU A 52 -50.20 -50.54 -9.44
N SER A 53 -50.69 -50.20 -8.24
CA SER A 53 -50.24 -49.01 -7.52
C SER A 53 -48.75 -49.11 -7.14
N SER A 54 -48.31 -50.29 -6.70
CA SER A 54 -46.92 -50.56 -6.35
C SER A 54 -46.01 -50.50 -7.59
N GLU A 55 -46.41 -51.13 -8.69
CA GLU A 55 -45.70 -51.07 -9.98
C GLU A 55 -45.60 -49.63 -10.50
N ASN A 56 -46.67 -48.83 -10.38
CA ASN A 56 -46.65 -47.42 -10.79
C ASN A 56 -45.66 -46.59 -9.96
N ILE A 57 -45.55 -46.84 -8.65
CA ILE A 57 -44.55 -46.17 -7.80
C ILE A 57 -43.14 -46.56 -8.23
N GLU A 58 -42.90 -47.84 -8.53
CA GLU A 58 -41.60 -48.31 -9.00
C GLU A 58 -41.23 -47.72 -10.37
N LEU A 59 -42.17 -47.70 -11.32
CA LEU A 59 -41.98 -47.05 -12.62
C LEU A 59 -41.68 -45.55 -12.49
N LYS A 60 -42.36 -44.84 -11.58
CA LYS A 60 -42.06 -43.43 -11.29
C LYS A 60 -40.64 -43.26 -10.76
N LYS A 61 -40.18 -44.16 -9.89
CA LYS A 61 -38.80 -44.14 -9.38
C LYS A 61 -37.80 -44.39 -10.49
N GLN A 62 -38.01 -45.39 -11.34
CA GLN A 62 -37.13 -45.68 -12.48
C GLN A 62 -37.09 -44.50 -13.47
N ASN A 63 -38.23 -43.89 -13.77
CA ASN A 63 -38.32 -42.72 -14.64
C ASN A 63 -37.58 -41.50 -14.04
N ALA A 64 -37.70 -41.28 -12.73
CA ALA A 64 -36.94 -40.25 -12.04
C ALA A 64 -35.42 -40.48 -12.15
N THR A 65 -34.96 -41.72 -11.96
CA THR A 65 -33.54 -42.08 -12.16
C THR A 65 -33.09 -41.82 -13.59
N LEU A 66 -33.87 -42.26 -14.59
CA LEU A 66 -33.52 -42.05 -16.00
C LEU A 66 -33.46 -40.58 -16.39
N ARG A 67 -34.37 -39.74 -15.85
CA ARG A 67 -34.32 -38.29 -16.05
C ARG A 67 -33.07 -37.66 -15.46
N PHE A 68 -32.69 -38.07 -14.25
CA PHE A 68 -31.46 -37.61 -13.62
C PHE A 68 -30.21 -38.02 -14.41
N ASP A 69 -30.16 -39.28 -14.87
CA ASP A 69 -29.04 -39.75 -15.68
C ASP A 69 -28.96 -39.03 -17.02
N LEU A 70 -30.11 -38.72 -17.64
CA LEU A 70 -30.18 -37.94 -18.88
C LEU A 70 -29.66 -36.51 -18.68
N GLU A 71 -30.11 -35.82 -17.63
CA GLU A 71 -29.63 -34.48 -17.28
C GLU A 71 -28.10 -34.47 -17.04
N LYS A 72 -27.59 -35.48 -16.35
CA LYS A 72 -26.14 -35.63 -16.14
C LYS A 72 -25.37 -35.86 -17.45
N GLN A 73 -25.91 -36.65 -18.37
CA GLN A 73 -25.29 -36.86 -19.69
C GLN A 73 -25.33 -35.58 -20.53
N GLU A 74 -26.40 -34.80 -20.44
CA GLU A 74 -26.49 -33.48 -21.09
C GLU A 74 -25.44 -32.51 -20.54
N GLU A 75 -25.27 -32.42 -19.23
CA GLU A 75 -24.22 -31.62 -18.58
C GLU A 75 -22.81 -32.03 -19.07
N LEU A 76 -22.54 -33.34 -19.12
CA LEU A 76 -21.28 -33.86 -19.63
C LEU A 76 -21.08 -33.51 -21.11
N ASN A 77 -22.12 -33.64 -21.93
CA ASN A 77 -22.07 -33.29 -23.35
C ASN A 77 -21.76 -31.80 -23.56
N GLU A 78 -22.35 -30.91 -22.77
CA GLU A 78 -22.02 -29.49 -22.81
C GLU A 78 -20.55 -29.24 -22.42
N SER A 79 -20.04 -29.94 -21.40
CA SER A 79 -18.63 -29.86 -21.04
C SER A 79 -17.70 -30.32 -22.17
N PHE A 80 -18.05 -31.41 -22.86
CA PHE A 80 -17.28 -31.91 -24.01
C PHE A 80 -17.33 -30.93 -25.19
N LYS A 81 -18.50 -30.37 -25.47
CA LYS A 81 -18.66 -29.30 -26.46
C LYS A 81 -17.74 -28.12 -26.14
N GLU A 82 -17.72 -27.63 -24.90
CA GLU A 82 -16.79 -26.55 -24.52
C GLU A 82 -15.33 -26.91 -24.79
N VAL A 83 -14.92 -28.13 -24.45
CA VAL A 83 -13.55 -28.61 -24.66
C VAL A 83 -13.24 -28.64 -26.17
N ILE A 84 -14.11 -29.24 -26.97
CA ILE A 84 -13.98 -29.31 -28.43
C ILE A 84 -13.89 -27.91 -29.03
N ASN A 85 -14.73 -26.96 -28.61
CA ASN A 85 -14.66 -25.58 -29.06
C ASN A 85 -13.32 -24.93 -28.74
N LYS A 86 -12.79 -25.11 -27.52
CA LYS A 86 -11.49 -24.54 -27.14
C LYS A 86 -10.34 -25.07 -28.00
N PHE A 87 -10.31 -26.39 -28.24
CA PHE A 87 -9.31 -26.98 -29.13
C PHE A 87 -9.50 -26.49 -30.58
N TYR A 88 -10.73 -26.43 -31.06
CA TYR A 88 -11.02 -25.92 -32.38
C TYR A 88 -10.62 -24.43 -32.55
N GLU A 89 -10.83 -23.59 -31.54
CA GLU A 89 -10.37 -22.18 -31.54
C GLU A 89 -8.84 -22.07 -31.62
N ILE A 90 -8.11 -22.92 -30.87
CA ILE A 90 -6.63 -22.97 -30.92
C ILE A 90 -6.17 -23.33 -32.33
N ARG A 91 -6.83 -24.31 -32.96
CA ARG A 91 -6.55 -24.67 -34.35
C ARG A 91 -6.89 -23.53 -35.32
N GLN A 92 -8.03 -22.86 -35.16
CA GLN A 92 -8.50 -21.81 -36.07
C GLN A 92 -7.59 -20.58 -36.04
N GLN A 93 -6.91 -20.30 -34.92
CA GLN A 93 -5.86 -19.26 -34.87
C GLN A 93 -4.72 -19.50 -35.87
N SER A 94 -4.58 -20.72 -36.40
CA SER A 94 -3.61 -21.08 -37.44
C SER A 94 -4.18 -21.16 -38.87
N LEU A 95 -5.51 -21.14 -39.07
CA LEU A 95 -6.16 -21.33 -40.38
C LEU A 95 -7.50 -20.58 -40.52
N GLU A 96 -7.63 -19.72 -41.53
CA GLU A 96 -8.85 -18.95 -41.85
C GLU A 96 -9.90 -19.82 -42.59
N VAL A 97 -10.81 -20.52 -41.90
CA VAL A 97 -12.06 -21.05 -42.52
C VAL A 97 -13.27 -21.06 -41.58
N LEU A 98 -14.44 -20.93 -42.25
CA LEU A 98 -15.87 -20.76 -41.93
C LEU A 98 -16.52 -21.66 -40.86
N GLU A 99 -17.66 -21.19 -40.33
CA GLU A 99 -18.56 -21.90 -39.41
C GLU A 99 -18.89 -23.32 -39.88
N THR A 100 -18.58 -24.29 -39.02
CA THR A 100 -18.74 -25.73 -39.23
C THR A 100 -19.61 -26.35 -38.15
N SER A 101 -20.32 -27.44 -38.50
CA SER A 101 -21.15 -28.19 -37.54
C SER A 101 -20.31 -28.84 -36.44
N TRP A 102 -20.94 -29.28 -35.34
CA TRP A 102 -20.20 -29.93 -34.24
C TRP A 102 -19.50 -31.21 -34.68
N GLU A 103 -20.18 -32.02 -35.50
CA GLU A 103 -19.62 -33.22 -36.10
C GLU A 103 -18.38 -32.90 -36.95
N ASP A 104 -18.41 -31.80 -37.71
CA ASP A 104 -17.28 -31.37 -38.52
C ASP A 104 -16.10 -30.90 -37.65
N LYS A 105 -16.36 -30.17 -36.55
CA LYS A 105 -15.32 -29.77 -35.58
C LYS A 105 -14.62 -30.99 -34.97
N CYS A 106 -15.41 -31.98 -34.56
CA CYS A 106 -14.91 -33.23 -34.01
C CYS A 106 -14.08 -34.01 -35.05
N ALA A 107 -14.61 -34.17 -36.27
CA ALA A 107 -13.90 -34.84 -37.35
C ALA A 107 -12.58 -34.14 -37.68
N CYS A 108 -12.58 -32.81 -37.70
CA CYS A 108 -11.38 -32.01 -37.91
C CYS A 108 -10.33 -32.33 -36.82
N LEU A 109 -10.67 -32.19 -35.54
CA LEU A 109 -9.73 -32.41 -34.43
C LEU A 109 -9.20 -33.85 -34.39
N LEU A 110 -10.03 -34.83 -34.73
CA LEU A 110 -9.62 -36.24 -34.77
C LEU A 110 -8.66 -36.57 -35.93
N LEU A 111 -8.73 -35.79 -37.01
CA LEU A 111 -7.85 -35.95 -38.18
C LEU A 111 -6.52 -35.21 -38.03
N ASP A 112 -6.30 -34.47 -36.94
CA ASP A 112 -5.07 -33.72 -36.72
C ASP A 112 -3.90 -34.65 -36.41
N SER A 113 -2.75 -34.37 -37.04
CA SER A 113 -1.52 -35.09 -36.71
C SER A 113 -1.06 -34.75 -35.30
N ALA A 114 -0.38 -35.70 -34.64
CA ALA A 114 0.19 -35.49 -33.31
C ALA A 114 1.18 -34.31 -33.28
N GLU A 115 1.82 -34.02 -34.42
CA GLU A 115 2.73 -32.89 -34.61
C GLU A 115 2.02 -31.54 -34.46
N MET A 116 0.76 -31.39 -34.91
CA MET A 116 -0.02 -30.16 -34.76
C MET A 116 -0.23 -29.75 -33.29
N TRP A 117 -0.33 -30.74 -32.41
CA TRP A 117 -0.58 -30.56 -30.99
C TRP A 117 0.67 -30.70 -30.12
N SER A 118 1.84 -30.93 -30.72
CA SER A 118 3.11 -31.04 -30.02
C SER A 118 3.94 -29.79 -30.23
N PHE A 119 4.40 -29.16 -29.14
CA PHE A 119 5.38 -28.06 -29.21
C PHE A 119 6.83 -28.56 -29.36
N ASN A 120 7.02 -29.81 -29.82
CA ASN A 120 8.32 -30.48 -29.95
C ASN A 120 9.05 -30.11 -31.25
N ASP A 121 9.05 -28.83 -31.59
CA ASP A 121 9.92 -28.33 -32.64
C ASP A 121 11.39 -28.38 -32.17
N THR A 122 12.31 -28.67 -33.09
CA THR A 122 13.75 -28.76 -32.78
C THR A 122 14.30 -27.44 -32.22
N SER A 123 13.66 -26.32 -32.52
CA SER A 123 13.94 -24.99 -31.97
C SER A 123 13.53 -24.87 -30.50
N THR A 124 12.33 -25.31 -30.13
CA THR A 124 11.81 -25.27 -28.75
C THR A 124 12.64 -26.16 -27.82
N SER A 125 13.01 -27.36 -28.28
CA SER A 125 13.87 -28.27 -27.50
C SER A 125 15.26 -27.66 -27.24
N LYS A 126 15.87 -27.00 -28.24
CA LYS A 126 17.16 -26.30 -28.06
C LYS A 126 17.06 -25.14 -27.08
N TYR A 127 15.97 -24.38 -27.14
CA TYR A 127 15.73 -23.27 -26.21
C TYR A 127 15.56 -23.77 -24.78
N ILE A 128 14.79 -24.84 -24.57
CA ILE A 128 14.62 -25.46 -23.25
C ILE A 128 15.97 -25.93 -22.70
N SER A 129 16.78 -26.65 -23.48
CA SER A 129 18.10 -27.09 -23.02
C SER A 129 19.04 -25.91 -22.70
N ALA A 130 18.99 -24.83 -23.48
CA ALA A 130 19.78 -23.62 -23.19
C ALA A 130 19.37 -22.95 -21.86
N LEU A 131 18.07 -22.92 -21.55
CA LEU A 131 17.56 -22.42 -20.27
C LEU A 131 17.95 -23.33 -19.11
N GLU A 132 17.90 -24.65 -19.28
CA GLU A 132 18.33 -25.61 -18.28
C GLU A 132 19.84 -25.46 -17.97
N ASP A 133 20.67 -25.29 -18.99
CA ASP A 133 22.10 -25.01 -18.84
C ASP A 133 22.38 -23.69 -18.11
N GLU A 134 21.61 -22.64 -18.40
CA GLU A 134 21.73 -21.36 -17.71
C GLU A 134 21.30 -21.47 -16.25
N LEU A 135 20.22 -22.22 -15.97
CA LEU A 135 19.75 -22.49 -14.62
C LEU A 135 20.82 -23.24 -13.81
N GLU A 136 21.48 -24.23 -14.39
CA GLU A 136 22.54 -24.97 -13.70
C GLU A 136 23.78 -24.10 -13.43
N LYS A 137 24.15 -23.21 -14.36
CA LYS A 137 25.21 -22.21 -14.16
C LYS A 137 24.86 -21.24 -13.02
N THR A 138 23.61 -20.76 -12.96
CA THR A 138 23.20 -19.86 -11.88
C THR A 138 23.20 -20.58 -10.54
N ARG A 139 22.72 -21.83 -10.45
CA ARG A 139 22.77 -22.65 -9.23
C ARG A 139 24.20 -22.83 -8.73
N SER A 140 25.11 -23.30 -9.58
CA SER A 140 26.52 -23.47 -9.20
C SER A 140 27.18 -22.14 -8.78
N SER A 141 26.80 -21.01 -9.39
CA SER A 141 27.28 -19.69 -8.96
C SER A 141 26.77 -19.29 -7.58
N VAL A 142 25.51 -19.58 -7.26
CA VAL A 142 24.89 -19.31 -5.95
C VAL A 142 25.54 -20.16 -4.88
N GLU A 143 25.77 -21.44 -5.15
CA GLU A 143 26.48 -22.34 -4.22
C GLU A 143 27.92 -21.84 -3.94
N ASN A 144 28.62 -21.34 -4.96
CA ASN A 144 29.92 -20.73 -4.80
C ASN A 144 29.86 -19.47 -3.92
N LEU A 145 28.91 -18.58 -4.17
CA LEU A 145 28.71 -17.38 -3.33
C LEU A 145 28.35 -17.75 -1.88
N GLN A 146 27.51 -18.76 -1.68
CA GLN A 146 27.12 -19.22 -0.36
C GLN A 146 28.30 -19.84 0.41
N SER A 147 29.16 -20.60 -0.27
CA SER A 147 30.38 -21.15 0.34
C SER A 147 31.39 -20.04 0.68
N LYS A 148 31.57 -19.04 -0.19
CA LYS A 148 32.37 -17.84 0.11
C LYS A 148 31.83 -17.04 1.30
N LEU A 149 30.51 -16.86 1.38
CA LEU A 149 29.88 -16.18 2.51
C LEU A 149 30.13 -16.92 3.82
N ARG A 150 30.02 -18.26 3.81
CA ARG A 150 30.33 -19.10 4.98
C ARG A 150 31.78 -18.92 5.43
N MET A 151 32.73 -18.99 4.49
CA MET A 151 34.15 -18.77 4.79
C MET A 151 34.40 -17.35 5.32
N GLY A 152 33.74 -16.34 4.74
CA GLY A 152 33.80 -14.96 5.22
C GLY A 152 33.32 -14.81 6.67
N LEU A 153 32.23 -15.48 7.02
CA LEU A 153 31.70 -15.50 8.39
C LEU A 153 32.66 -16.18 9.39
N GLU A 154 33.33 -17.25 8.97
CA GLU A 154 34.35 -17.92 9.79
C GLU A 154 35.54 -17.01 10.06
N ILE A 155 36.02 -16.29 9.03
CA ILE A 155 37.10 -15.29 9.16
C ILE A 155 36.67 -14.15 10.08
N GLU A 156 35.48 -13.58 9.89
CA GLU A 156 34.95 -12.52 10.74
C GLU A 156 34.87 -12.96 12.20
N ASN A 157 34.38 -14.17 12.45
CA ASN A 157 34.31 -14.73 13.80
C ASN A 157 35.69 -14.91 14.44
N HIS A 158 36.69 -15.36 13.66
CA HIS A 158 38.06 -15.45 14.13
C HIS A 158 38.61 -14.05 14.49
N LEU A 159 38.49 -13.08 13.59
CA LEU A 159 38.94 -11.70 13.82
C LEU A 159 38.27 -11.08 15.05
N LYS A 160 36.96 -11.27 15.22
CA LYS A 160 36.20 -10.79 16.38
C LYS A 160 36.64 -11.44 17.69
N LYS A 161 37.15 -12.69 17.66
CA LYS A 161 37.77 -13.31 18.84
C LYS A 161 39.14 -12.69 19.13
N SER A 162 40.00 -12.56 18.12
CA SER A 162 41.33 -11.95 18.26
C SER A 162 41.27 -10.51 18.75
N VAL A 163 40.33 -9.70 18.26
CA VAL A 163 40.12 -8.32 18.73
C VAL A 163 39.75 -8.31 20.21
N ARG A 164 38.82 -9.16 20.65
CA ARG A 164 38.43 -9.26 22.07
C ARG A 164 39.60 -9.70 22.96
N GLU A 165 40.50 -10.54 22.47
CA GLU A 165 41.71 -10.93 23.20
C GLU A 165 42.71 -9.77 23.31
N LEU A 166 42.90 -9.01 22.24
CA LEU A 166 43.77 -7.82 22.22
C LEU A 166 43.22 -6.73 23.14
N GLU A 167 41.92 -6.45 23.10
CA GLU A 167 41.25 -5.51 24.02
C GLU A 167 41.52 -5.87 25.49
N LYS A 168 41.40 -7.15 25.85
CA LYS A 168 41.72 -7.63 27.20
C LYS A 168 43.18 -7.40 27.57
N LYS A 169 44.11 -7.64 26.64
CA LYS A 169 45.55 -7.39 26.86
C LYS A 169 45.83 -5.90 27.06
N ILE A 170 45.21 -5.04 26.26
CA ILE A 170 45.33 -3.58 26.37
C ILE A 170 44.86 -3.14 27.76
N ILE A 171 43.64 -3.52 28.17
CA ILE A 171 43.09 -3.19 29.49
C ILE A 171 44.01 -3.68 30.61
N HIS A 172 44.56 -4.89 30.50
CA HIS A 172 45.48 -5.43 31.49
C HIS A 172 46.80 -4.63 31.56
N SER A 173 47.38 -4.29 30.41
CA SER A 173 48.62 -3.50 30.32
C SER A 173 48.43 -2.08 30.82
N ASP A 174 47.31 -1.44 30.52
CA ASP A 174 46.97 -0.08 30.98
C ASP A 174 46.83 -0.03 32.51
N LYS A 175 46.18 -1.05 33.09
CA LYS A 175 46.12 -1.21 34.54
C LYS A 175 47.50 -1.40 35.17
N PHE A 176 48.37 -2.21 34.55
CA PHE A 176 49.74 -2.41 35.02
C PHE A 176 50.56 -1.12 34.96
N ILE A 177 50.51 -0.38 33.85
CA ILE A 177 51.21 0.90 33.67
C ILE A 177 50.69 1.94 34.67
N SER A 178 49.36 2.04 34.84
CA SER A 178 48.75 2.96 35.80
C SER A 178 49.22 2.68 37.24
N ASN A 179 49.31 1.40 37.63
CA ASN A 179 49.86 1.01 38.93
C ASN A 179 51.34 1.39 39.05
N ALA A 180 52.17 1.09 38.03
CA ALA A 180 53.59 1.43 38.03
C ALA A 180 53.82 2.95 38.10
N ILE A 181 53.02 3.75 37.40
CA ILE A 181 53.06 5.22 37.48
C ILE A 181 52.65 5.69 38.89
N ALA A 182 51.63 5.08 39.49
CA ALA A 182 51.21 5.42 40.85
C ALA A 182 52.31 5.11 41.88
N GLU A 183 52.98 3.97 41.77
CA GLU A 183 54.14 3.61 42.59
C GLU A 183 55.30 4.59 42.39
N LEU A 184 55.64 4.93 41.14
CA LEU A 184 56.69 5.91 40.85
C LEU A 184 56.37 7.28 41.43
N ARG A 185 55.12 7.73 41.33
CA ARG A 185 54.66 9.00 41.94
C ARG A 185 54.80 8.98 43.45
N LEU A 186 54.53 7.83 44.09
CA LEU A 186 54.73 7.65 45.53
C LEU A 186 56.21 7.73 45.90
N CYS A 187 57.09 7.02 45.18
CA CYS A 187 58.53 7.09 45.42
C CYS A 187 59.08 8.50 45.20
N HIS A 188 58.64 9.19 44.13
CA HIS A 188 59.04 10.56 43.86
C HIS A 188 58.54 11.53 44.96
N SER A 189 57.31 11.37 45.46
CA SER A 189 56.80 12.22 46.53
C SER A 189 57.60 12.02 47.83
N GLN A 190 57.95 10.78 48.17
CA GLN A 190 58.81 10.45 49.31
C GLN A 190 60.22 11.06 49.15
N LEU A 191 60.84 10.89 47.99
CA LEU A 191 62.18 11.45 47.71
C LEU A 191 62.16 12.98 47.78
N ARG A 192 61.14 13.62 47.21
CA ARG A 192 60.98 15.07 47.26
C ARG A 192 60.86 15.57 48.70
N VAL A 193 60.06 14.91 49.53
CA VAL A 193 59.94 15.26 50.96
C VAL A 193 61.28 15.11 51.67
N HIS A 194 62.01 14.01 51.43
CA HIS A 194 63.32 13.80 52.01
C HIS A 194 64.33 14.89 51.61
N VAL A 195 64.43 15.21 50.32
CA VAL A 195 65.33 16.26 49.81
C VAL A 195 64.99 17.64 50.40
N VAL A 196 63.70 18.01 50.42
CA VAL A 196 63.27 19.29 51.01
C VAL A 196 63.63 19.35 52.50
N ASN A 197 63.41 18.27 53.26
CA ASN A 197 63.77 18.21 54.67
C ASN A 197 65.28 18.34 54.88
N SER A 198 66.11 17.64 54.10
CA SER A 198 67.57 17.75 54.18
C SER A 198 68.08 19.16 53.82
N LEU A 199 67.46 19.81 52.84
CA LEU A 199 67.81 21.19 52.48
C LEU A 199 67.39 22.18 53.57
N GLU A 200 66.21 22.03 54.19
CA GLU A 200 65.76 22.89 55.27
C GLU A 200 66.60 22.69 56.54
N GLU A 201 67.02 21.45 56.82
CA GLU A 201 67.99 21.13 57.87
C GLU A 201 69.33 21.82 57.58
N GLY A 202 69.90 21.65 56.39
CA GLY A 202 71.14 22.32 56.00
C GLY A 202 71.05 23.85 56.06
N ARG A 203 69.92 24.42 55.61
CA ARG A 203 69.60 25.84 55.71
C ARG A 203 69.57 26.30 57.17
N SER A 204 68.94 25.52 58.06
CA SER A 204 68.89 25.81 59.49
C SER A 204 70.27 25.79 60.14
N HIS A 205 71.14 24.86 59.74
CA HIS A 205 72.52 24.80 60.20
C HIS A 205 73.34 26.00 59.72
N ILE A 206 73.27 26.35 58.43
CA ILE A 206 73.95 27.52 57.88
C ILE A 206 73.45 28.79 58.56
N LYS A 207 72.13 28.90 58.78
CA LYS A 207 71.52 30.02 59.50
C LYS A 207 72.07 30.12 60.92
N SER A 208 72.12 29.02 61.67
CA SER A 208 72.70 29.01 63.02
C SER A 208 74.18 29.43 63.03
N ILE A 209 74.98 28.96 62.07
CA ILE A 209 76.38 29.39 61.93
C ILE A 209 76.45 30.89 61.59
N SER A 210 75.59 31.36 60.69
CA SER A 210 75.49 32.77 60.31
C SER A 210 75.12 33.63 61.51
N ASP A 211 74.13 33.22 62.32
CA ASP A 211 73.71 33.93 63.53
C ASP A 211 74.86 33.99 64.55
N VAL A 212 75.66 32.91 64.70
CA VAL A 212 76.87 32.90 65.55
C VAL A 212 77.98 33.80 65.01
N ILE A 213 78.17 33.83 63.69
CA ILE A 213 79.11 34.75 63.05
C ILE A 213 78.64 36.18 63.27
N GLU A 214 77.35 36.46 63.04
CA GLU A 214 76.72 37.77 63.23
C GLU A 214 76.90 38.23 64.67
N GLU A 215 76.62 37.39 65.67
CA GLU A 215 76.85 37.67 67.09
C GLU A 215 78.33 37.95 67.38
N LYS A 216 79.26 37.18 66.79
CA LYS A 216 80.71 37.42 66.95
C LYS A 216 81.18 38.70 66.25
N THR A 217 80.64 39.04 65.08
CA THR A 217 80.93 40.31 64.40
C THR A 217 80.31 41.47 65.15
N GLN A 218 79.10 41.34 65.70
CA GLN A 218 78.49 42.32 66.58
C GLN A 218 79.35 42.52 67.84
N HIS A 219 79.87 41.42 68.43
CA HIS A 219 80.80 41.48 69.56
C HIS A 219 82.15 42.12 69.16
N CYS A 220 82.67 41.84 67.96
CA CYS A 220 83.87 42.52 67.45
C CYS A 220 83.61 44.01 67.22
N ASP A 221 82.46 44.38 66.65
CA ASP A 221 82.06 45.77 66.47
C ASP A 221 81.84 46.48 67.80
N ASP A 222 81.31 45.79 68.82
CA ASP A 222 81.18 46.30 70.18
C ASP A 222 82.55 46.43 70.88
N VAL A 223 83.50 45.52 70.63
CA VAL A 223 84.89 45.61 71.11
C VAL A 223 85.65 46.73 70.40
N ILE A 224 85.46 46.90 69.08
CA ILE A 224 86.03 48.00 68.29
C ILE A 224 85.44 49.34 68.74
N ARG A 225 84.13 49.38 69.01
CA ARG A 225 83.42 50.56 69.56
C ARG A 225 83.79 50.81 71.03
N GLY A 226 84.21 49.79 71.77
CA GLY A 226 84.70 49.87 73.15
C GLY A 226 86.20 50.20 73.31
N GLN A 227 87.01 50.09 72.25
CA GLN A 227 88.46 50.34 72.31
C GLN A 227 88.95 51.55 71.50
N ASN A 228 88.09 52.34 70.87
CA ASN A 228 88.51 53.59 70.23
C ASN A 228 87.56 54.76 70.54
N THR A 229 87.90 55.50 71.60
CA THR A 229 87.65 56.95 71.70
C THR A 229 88.67 57.68 70.82
N GLY A 230 88.25 58.23 69.68
CA GLY A 230 89.11 59.17 68.93
C GLY A 230 88.91 59.18 67.41
N THR A 231 87.89 59.92 66.99
CA THR A 231 87.75 60.71 65.74
C THR A 231 88.81 60.56 64.65
N TYR A 232 88.43 59.96 63.51
CA TYR A 232 88.85 60.44 62.18
C TYR A 232 87.60 60.80 61.40
N GLN A 233 87.52 62.09 61.06
CA GLN A 233 86.45 62.69 60.29
C GLN A 233 86.95 62.94 58.86
N ARG A 234 86.01 62.89 57.91
CA ARG A 234 86.04 63.38 56.52
C ARG A 234 86.71 62.50 55.46
N GLU A 235 86.14 62.30 54.28
CA GLU A 235 84.93 62.84 53.63
C GLU A 235 84.74 62.08 52.30
N THR A 236 83.53 62.15 51.74
CA THR A 236 83.21 62.02 50.30
C THR A 236 83.36 60.63 49.64
N LYS A 237 82.39 60.05 48.92
CA LYS A 237 81.18 60.54 48.23
C LYS A 237 80.14 59.43 48.18
N LEU A 238 78.88 59.85 48.11
CA LEU A 238 77.81 59.15 47.41
C LEU A 238 78.31 58.53 46.11
N ASP A 239 78.03 57.24 45.91
CA ASP A 239 77.62 56.79 44.58
C ASP A 239 76.59 55.67 44.73
N GLU A 240 75.46 55.89 44.07
CA GLU A 240 74.37 54.96 43.89
C GLU A 240 74.89 53.77 43.06
N PHE A 241 75.28 52.67 43.70
CA PHE A 241 75.35 51.39 42.99
C PHE A 241 73.98 50.71 43.07
N GLU A 242 73.11 51.24 42.22
CA GLU A 242 72.07 50.50 41.53
C GLU A 242 72.68 49.17 41.04
N CYS A 243 72.48 48.09 41.80
CA CYS A 243 72.70 46.74 41.28
C CYS A 243 71.65 46.51 40.19
N ARG A 244 72.00 46.89 38.97
CA ARG A 244 71.31 46.48 37.76
C ARG A 244 71.07 44.99 37.83
N ASP A 245 69.81 44.64 37.68
CA ASP A 245 69.33 43.35 37.24
C ASP A 245 70.05 42.99 35.93
N VAL A 246 71.08 42.16 36.02
CA VAL A 246 71.72 41.59 34.84
C VAL A 246 71.04 40.25 34.59
N HIS A 247 69.92 40.29 33.87
CA HIS A 247 69.50 39.17 33.06
C HIS A 247 70.64 38.85 32.08
N ILE A 248 71.47 37.87 32.41
CA ILE A 248 72.25 37.15 31.41
C ILE A 248 71.53 35.84 31.18
N ASN A 249 70.71 35.88 30.12
CA ASN A 249 70.41 34.70 29.35
C ASN A 249 71.71 33.96 29.06
N ASN A 250 71.66 32.67 29.37
CA ASN A 250 72.62 31.65 29.02
C ASN A 250 72.94 31.72 27.51
N ASP A 251 74.13 32.17 27.16
CA ASP A 251 74.76 31.78 25.91
C ASP A 251 76.25 31.57 26.19
N ALA A 252 76.61 30.30 26.35
CA ALA A 252 77.97 29.87 26.60
C ALA A 252 78.70 29.79 25.26
N ASP A 253 79.58 30.76 25.05
CA ASP A 253 80.65 30.69 24.07
C ASP A 253 81.84 29.94 24.72
N THR A 254 82.40 28.93 24.06
CA THR A 254 83.82 28.58 24.27
C THR A 254 84.38 27.75 23.12
N ASN A 255 84.92 28.46 22.13
CA ASN A 255 86.12 28.00 21.43
C ASN A 255 87.33 28.70 22.07
N LEU A 256 88.39 27.93 22.38
CA LEU A 256 89.78 28.26 22.06
C LEU A 256 90.75 27.14 22.51
N VAL A 257 91.23 26.41 21.49
CA VAL A 257 92.63 26.05 21.21
C VAL A 257 93.42 25.22 22.24
N SER A 258 93.80 24.01 21.80
CA SER A 258 95.13 23.46 22.07
C SER A 258 95.73 22.94 20.76
N GLN A 259 96.88 23.50 20.41
CA GLN A 259 97.68 23.18 19.22
C GLN A 259 98.79 22.20 19.64
N ARG A 260 98.86 21.01 19.01
CA ARG A 260 100.14 20.36 18.64
C ARG A 260 99.99 19.05 17.84
N ASN A 261 100.64 19.07 16.67
CA ASN A 261 101.30 17.98 15.93
C ASN A 261 100.45 16.97 15.12
N ASP A 262 100.39 17.21 13.80
CA ASP A 262 100.72 16.33 12.66
C ASP A 262 100.16 14.90 12.49
N PRO A 263 100.05 14.43 11.23
CA PRO A 263 98.80 13.89 10.71
C PRO A 263 98.86 12.37 10.53
N ALA A 264 97.89 11.68 11.12
CA ALA A 264 97.39 10.42 10.61
C ALA A 264 96.04 10.16 11.26
N TYR A 265 95.08 9.71 10.46
CA TYR A 265 93.83 9.10 10.92
C TYR A 265 92.69 10.06 11.30
N CYS A 266 91.78 10.32 10.35
CA CYS A 266 90.33 10.27 10.54
C CYS A 266 89.59 10.59 9.23
N ASP A 267 89.11 9.54 8.56
CA ASP A 267 88.27 9.63 7.35
C ASP A 267 86.97 8.83 7.56
N ILE A 268 86.29 9.03 8.70
CA ILE A 268 85.09 8.24 9.08
C ILE A 268 83.91 9.10 9.58
N GLU A 269 84.07 10.39 9.92
CA GLU A 269 83.01 11.15 10.62
C GLU A 269 82.06 11.99 9.73
N ALA A 270 82.32 12.14 8.43
CA ALA A 270 81.42 12.89 7.55
C ALA A 270 80.18 12.08 7.11
N ASP A 271 80.29 10.75 7.04
CA ASP A 271 79.24 9.84 6.52
C ASP A 271 78.09 9.65 7.53
N ARG A 272 78.41 9.63 8.83
CA ARG A 272 77.45 9.33 9.90
C ARG A 272 76.47 10.48 10.22
N LYS A 273 76.80 11.71 9.84
CA LYS A 273 75.95 12.90 10.04
C LYS A 273 74.88 13.04 8.94
N GLY A 274 75.16 12.53 7.73
CA GLY A 274 74.22 12.44 6.63
C GLY A 274 73.08 11.46 6.92
N GLU A 275 73.43 10.23 7.32
CA GLU A 275 72.48 9.16 7.66
C GLU A 275 71.51 9.56 8.79
N ALA A 276 71.98 10.29 9.82
CA ALA A 276 71.12 10.75 10.92
C ALA A 276 70.07 11.80 10.47
N SER A 277 70.42 12.65 9.49
CA SER A 277 69.48 13.63 8.93
C SER A 277 68.49 12.99 7.95
N GLU A 278 68.95 12.00 7.19
CA GLU A 278 68.16 11.27 6.20
C GLU A 278 67.15 10.33 6.88
N THR A 279 67.57 9.64 7.96
CA THR A 279 66.66 8.85 8.81
C THR A 279 65.61 9.71 9.51
N LEU A 280 65.94 10.93 9.94
CA LEU A 280 64.97 11.89 10.49
C LEU A 280 63.99 12.39 9.42
N ALA A 281 64.47 12.70 8.22
CA ALA A 281 63.62 13.11 7.10
C ALA A 281 62.65 11.99 6.70
N GLN A 282 63.12 10.74 6.68
CA GLN A 282 62.30 9.58 6.39
C GLN A 282 61.26 9.32 7.48
N ALA A 283 61.63 9.45 8.76
CA ALA A 283 60.69 9.37 9.88
C ALA A 283 59.61 10.46 9.84
N LEU A 284 59.96 11.68 9.43
CA LEU A 284 59.00 12.77 9.23
C LEU A 284 58.06 12.48 8.05
N GLN A 285 58.59 11.96 6.94
CA GLN A 285 57.79 11.59 5.78
C GLN A 285 56.82 10.44 6.10
N GLU A 286 57.26 9.43 6.86
CA GLU A 286 56.41 8.35 7.35
C GLU A 286 55.33 8.87 8.31
N LYS A 287 55.65 9.83 9.19
CA LYS A 287 54.68 10.45 10.08
C LYS A 287 53.62 11.25 9.31
N VAL A 288 54.03 11.99 8.27
CA VAL A 288 53.10 12.72 7.39
C VAL A 288 52.20 11.75 6.62
N ALA A 289 52.76 10.65 6.10
CA ALA A 289 51.99 9.60 5.43
C ALA A 289 50.98 8.93 6.39
N ALA A 290 51.39 8.65 7.62
CA ALA A 290 50.52 8.09 8.65
C ALA A 290 49.40 9.06 9.05
N LEU A 291 49.69 10.36 9.18
CA LEU A 291 48.68 11.39 9.46
C LEU A 291 47.69 11.57 8.30
N LEU A 292 48.15 11.50 7.05
CA LEU A 292 47.27 11.53 5.88
C LEU A 292 46.32 10.33 5.84
N LEU A 293 46.82 9.12 6.13
CA LEU A 293 45.99 7.92 6.21
C LEU A 293 44.96 8.00 7.35
N LEU A 294 45.37 8.49 8.52
CA LEU A 294 44.45 8.75 9.64
C LEU A 294 43.37 9.77 9.28
N SER A 295 43.73 10.86 8.60
CA SER A 295 42.77 11.87 8.14
C SER A 295 41.75 11.29 7.15
N GLN A 296 42.18 10.47 6.20
CA GLN A 296 41.26 9.78 5.26
C GLN A 296 40.37 8.75 5.97
N GLN A 297 40.91 8.06 6.99
CA GLN A 297 40.15 7.14 7.82
C GLN A 297 39.05 7.87 8.60
N GLU A 298 39.36 9.01 9.20
CA GLU A 298 38.40 9.87 9.90
C GLU A 298 37.30 10.39 8.97
N GLU A 299 37.66 10.82 7.75
CA GLU A 299 36.69 11.25 6.74
C GLU A 299 35.75 10.11 6.32
N ARG A 300 36.27 8.90 6.09
CA ARG A 300 35.44 7.72 5.80
C ARG A 300 34.49 7.40 6.96
N HIS A 301 34.97 7.43 8.20
CA HIS A 301 34.11 7.19 9.36
C HIS A 301 33.06 8.28 9.56
N LEU A 302 33.34 9.53 9.20
CA LEU A 302 32.36 10.61 9.20
C LEU A 302 31.28 10.39 8.13
N LEU A 303 31.70 10.07 6.90
CA LEU A 303 30.79 9.77 5.79
C LEU A 303 29.92 8.55 6.09
N GLU A 304 30.49 7.48 6.63
CA GLU A 304 29.77 6.27 7.04
C GLU A 304 28.73 6.58 8.13
N ARG A 305 29.08 7.39 9.15
CA ARG A 305 28.12 7.86 10.15
C ARG A 305 26.99 8.68 9.52
N ASN A 306 27.31 9.58 8.59
CA ASN A 306 26.31 10.40 7.93
C ASN A 306 25.35 9.55 7.07
N VAL A 307 25.89 8.63 6.28
CA VAL A 307 25.10 7.69 5.47
C VAL A 307 24.22 6.81 6.37
N ASN A 308 24.78 6.24 7.44
CA ASN A 308 24.01 5.43 8.40
C ASN A 308 22.89 6.26 9.07
N SER A 309 23.16 7.51 9.41
CA SER A 309 22.12 8.40 9.98
C SER A 309 21.01 8.72 8.98
N ALA A 310 21.34 8.89 7.69
CA ALA A 310 20.36 9.14 6.64
C ALA A 310 19.51 7.90 6.36
N LEU A 311 20.14 6.72 6.30
CA LEU A 311 19.45 5.44 6.17
C LEU A 311 18.52 5.17 7.36
N GLN A 312 18.97 5.44 8.59
CA GLN A 312 18.14 5.30 9.78
C GLN A 312 16.90 6.21 9.74
N LYS A 313 17.06 7.47 9.33
CA LYS A 313 15.92 8.38 9.12
C LYS A 313 14.94 7.87 8.07
N LYS A 314 15.44 7.28 6.97
CA LYS A 314 14.60 6.70 5.92
C LYS A 314 13.85 5.46 6.39
N ILE A 315 14.47 4.62 7.21
CA ILE A 315 13.81 3.47 7.84
C ILE A 315 12.68 3.94 8.75
N GLU A 316 12.91 4.93 9.61
CA GLU A 316 11.89 5.48 10.51
C GLU A 316 10.73 6.15 9.75
N GLU A 317 11.03 6.84 8.64
CA GLU A 317 10.02 7.40 7.74
C GLU A 317 9.16 6.32 7.08
N LEU A 318 9.77 5.26 6.56
CA LEU A 318 9.05 4.12 5.99
C LEU A 318 8.20 3.40 7.04
N GLN A 319 8.70 3.24 8.26
CA GLN A 319 7.93 2.66 9.38
C GLN A 319 6.72 3.52 9.73
N ARG A 320 6.87 4.86 9.79
CA ARG A 320 5.75 5.79 10.00
C ARG A 320 4.72 5.72 8.87
N ASN A 321 5.18 5.71 7.63
CA ASN A 321 4.29 5.61 6.46
C ASN A 321 3.53 4.28 6.45
N LEU A 322 4.21 3.17 6.76
CA LEU A 322 3.57 1.85 6.86
C LEU A 322 2.52 1.83 7.99
N PHE A 323 2.84 2.39 9.15
CA PHE A 323 1.88 2.51 10.25
C PHE A 323 0.65 3.33 9.83
N GLN A 324 0.86 4.49 9.20
CA GLN A 324 -0.22 5.36 8.72
C GLN A 324 -1.09 4.68 7.66
N VAL A 325 -0.49 4.05 6.66
CA VAL A 325 -1.23 3.31 5.61
C VAL A 325 -2.03 2.16 6.24
N THR A 326 -1.46 1.48 7.24
CA THR A 326 -2.15 0.40 7.94
C THR A 326 -3.34 0.95 8.74
N THR A 327 -3.17 2.06 9.46
CA THR A 327 -4.28 2.68 10.22
C THR A 327 -5.38 3.19 9.30
N GLU A 328 -5.04 3.84 8.19
CA GLU A 328 -6.02 4.29 7.20
C GLU A 328 -6.75 3.11 6.54
N LYS A 329 -6.04 2.03 6.21
CA LYS A 329 -6.67 0.81 5.67
C LYS A 329 -7.61 0.17 6.68
N VAL A 330 -7.25 0.10 7.96
CA VAL A 330 -8.12 -0.41 9.03
C VAL A 330 -9.35 0.49 9.18
N LYS A 331 -9.19 1.81 9.14
CA LYS A 331 -10.30 2.77 9.19
C LYS A 331 -11.26 2.58 8.01
N ALA A 332 -10.75 2.48 6.78
CA ALA A 332 -11.55 2.22 5.59
C ALA A 332 -12.30 0.88 5.67
N LEU A 333 -11.67 -0.17 6.20
CA LEU A 333 -12.33 -1.46 6.44
C LEU A 333 -13.43 -1.37 7.50
N MET A 334 -13.23 -0.55 8.53
CA MET A 334 -14.23 -0.30 9.57
C MET A 334 -15.43 0.48 9.02
N GLU A 335 -15.18 1.53 8.22
CA GLU A 335 -16.23 2.28 7.52
C GLU A 335 -17.00 1.40 6.53
N LEU A 336 -16.30 0.51 5.80
CA LEU A 336 -16.94 -0.47 4.92
C LEU A 336 -17.81 -1.46 5.69
N ALA A 337 -17.34 -1.94 6.84
CA ALA A 337 -18.12 -2.83 7.70
C ALA A 337 -19.38 -2.13 8.23
N GLN A 338 -19.26 -0.87 8.65
CA GLN A 338 -20.41 -0.05 9.08
C GLN A 338 -21.40 0.17 7.93
N LEU A 339 -20.93 0.54 6.74
CA LEU A 339 -21.79 0.73 5.58
C LEU A 339 -22.53 -0.56 5.18
N LYS A 340 -21.87 -1.72 5.32
CA LYS A 340 -22.50 -3.02 5.08
C LYS A 340 -23.59 -3.32 6.10
N GLN A 341 -23.39 -2.97 7.37
CA GLN A 341 -24.41 -3.10 8.41
C GLN A 341 -25.60 -2.18 8.15
N ASP A 342 -25.35 -0.92 7.79
CA ASP A 342 -26.39 0.05 7.46
C ASP A 342 -27.19 -0.37 6.22
N TYR A 343 -26.51 -0.94 5.21
CA TYR A 343 -27.17 -1.52 4.03
C TYR A 343 -28.07 -2.71 4.41
N GLN A 344 -27.61 -3.61 5.29
CA GLN A 344 -28.44 -4.72 5.77
C GLN A 344 -29.66 -4.23 6.55
N LEU A 345 -29.49 -3.22 7.41
CA LEU A 345 -30.61 -2.58 8.13
C LEU A 345 -31.60 -1.92 7.17
N LEU A 346 -31.10 -1.25 6.12
CA LEU A 346 -31.97 -0.64 5.12
C LEU A 346 -32.70 -1.70 4.29
N GLN A 347 -32.04 -2.80 3.94
CA GLN A 347 -32.66 -3.92 3.24
C GLN A 347 -33.75 -4.60 4.09
N GLU A 348 -33.51 -4.76 5.39
CA GLU A 348 -34.51 -5.27 6.34
C GLU A 348 -35.68 -4.30 6.48
N LYS A 349 -35.41 -2.99 6.57
CA LYS A 349 -36.44 -1.96 6.62
C LYS A 349 -37.31 -1.94 5.36
N ILE A 350 -36.70 -2.01 4.17
CA ILE A 350 -37.43 -2.10 2.89
C ILE A 350 -38.28 -3.39 2.85
N CYS A 351 -37.73 -4.53 3.30
CA CYS A 351 -38.49 -5.78 3.38
C CYS A 351 -39.67 -5.71 4.38
N ASN A 352 -39.57 -4.90 5.44
CA ASN A 352 -40.64 -4.70 6.40
C ASN A 352 -41.66 -3.66 5.92
N GLU A 353 -41.23 -2.58 5.26
CA GLU A 353 -42.10 -1.60 4.58
C GLU A 353 -42.93 -2.27 3.47
N MET A 354 -42.35 -3.20 2.70
CA MET A 354 -43.07 -4.00 1.69
C MET A 354 -44.13 -4.94 2.31
N LYS A 355 -43.97 -5.32 3.59
CA LYS A 355 -44.94 -6.13 4.33
C LYS A 355 -46.04 -5.26 4.95
N GLU A 356 -45.72 -4.05 5.42
CA GLU A 356 -46.71 -3.06 5.89
C GLU A 356 -47.54 -2.48 4.74
N GLU A 357 -46.94 -2.23 3.58
CA GLU A 357 -47.64 -1.72 2.38
C GLU A 357 -48.62 -2.76 1.80
N LYS A 358 -48.32 -4.07 1.95
CA LYS A 358 -49.27 -5.15 1.61
C LYS A 358 -50.46 -5.24 2.56
N VAL A 359 -50.39 -4.69 3.77
CA VAL A 359 -51.51 -4.66 4.73
C VAL A 359 -52.38 -3.40 4.54
N LEU A 360 -51.85 -2.33 3.93
CA LEU A 360 -52.56 -1.06 3.73
C LEU A 360 -53.05 -0.79 2.29
N ALA A 361 -52.73 -1.63 1.31
CA ALA A 361 -53.18 -1.48 -0.08
C ALA A 361 -54.63 -1.95 -0.33
N GLY A 362 -55.54 -1.61 0.60
CA GLY A 362 -56.94 -1.98 0.57
C GLY A 362 -57.87 -0.82 0.86
N ASN A 363 -57.69 0.35 0.22
CA ASN A 363 -58.80 1.30 0.00
C ASN A 363 -58.42 2.50 -0.88
N GLY A 364 -59.21 2.72 -1.94
CA GLY A 364 -59.74 4.05 -2.28
C GLY A 364 -58.86 5.06 -3.01
N GLU A 365 -58.91 5.00 -4.33
CA GLU A 365 -58.46 5.95 -5.34
C GLU A 365 -58.99 7.40 -5.17
N LYS A 366 -58.11 8.40 -4.96
CA LYS A 366 -58.31 9.81 -5.40
C LYS A 366 -56.96 10.48 -5.70
N ARG A 367 -56.80 10.89 -6.96
CA ARG A 367 -55.73 11.76 -7.46
C ARG A 367 -55.68 13.08 -6.69
N ILE A 368 -54.57 13.33 -6.01
CA ILE A 368 -54.09 14.67 -5.68
C ILE A 368 -52.69 14.78 -6.27
N VAL A 369 -52.54 15.61 -7.30
CA VAL A 369 -51.26 16.01 -7.87
C VAL A 369 -50.62 16.99 -6.89
N ILE A 370 -49.60 16.52 -6.18
CA ILE A 370 -48.62 17.35 -5.48
C ILE A 370 -47.38 17.33 -6.37
N PRO A 371 -46.84 18.48 -6.84
CA PRO A 371 -45.60 18.47 -7.60
C PRO A 371 -44.46 18.18 -6.63
N GLU A 372 -44.13 16.90 -6.50
CA GLU A 372 -43.07 16.44 -5.63
C GLU A 372 -41.72 16.84 -6.24
N ARG A 373 -40.98 17.62 -5.47
CA ARG A 373 -39.72 18.28 -5.80
C ARG A 373 -38.55 17.28 -5.78
N ASP A 374 -38.74 16.12 -6.41
CA ASP A 374 -37.89 14.94 -6.25
C ASP A 374 -37.13 14.56 -7.55
N GLY A 375 -36.81 15.58 -8.34
CA GLY A 375 -36.17 15.45 -9.65
C GLY A 375 -34.64 15.48 -9.65
N ARG A 376 -33.94 15.33 -8.52
CA ARG A 376 -32.51 15.71 -8.44
C ARG A 376 -31.47 14.60 -8.33
N LEU A 377 -31.85 13.33 -8.16
CA LEU A 377 -30.87 12.24 -8.04
C LEU A 377 -31.20 10.96 -8.83
N ARG A 378 -32.43 10.78 -9.33
CA ARG A 378 -32.78 9.57 -10.12
C ARG A 378 -32.11 9.53 -11.49
N ASN A 379 -31.73 10.67 -12.05
CA ASN A 379 -31.10 10.71 -13.37
C ASN A 379 -29.62 10.29 -13.35
N LEU A 380 -28.96 10.37 -12.18
CA LEU A 380 -27.55 9.95 -12.04
C LEU A 380 -27.42 8.41 -12.02
N LEU A 381 -28.48 7.73 -11.61
CA LEU A 381 -28.54 6.27 -11.51
C LEU A 381 -29.57 5.70 -12.51
N LYS A 382 -29.67 6.28 -13.71
CA LYS A 382 -30.50 5.66 -14.75
C LYS A 382 -30.05 4.22 -14.93
N LYS A 383 -31.03 3.31 -14.86
CA LYS A 383 -30.88 1.85 -14.98
C LYS A 383 -30.10 1.44 -16.23
N THR A 384 -30.09 2.27 -17.27
CA THR A 384 -29.33 2.11 -18.51
C THR A 384 -27.82 2.24 -18.30
N ASN A 385 -27.37 3.17 -17.46
CA ASN A 385 -25.96 3.28 -17.09
C ASN A 385 -25.55 2.09 -16.22
N LEU A 386 -26.35 1.70 -15.23
CA LEU A 386 -26.08 0.50 -14.43
C LEU A 386 -26.08 -0.80 -15.25
N ARG A 387 -26.92 -0.92 -16.29
CA ARG A 387 -26.94 -2.07 -17.24
C ARG A 387 -25.69 -2.17 -18.11
N ARG A 388 -24.92 -1.10 -18.26
CA ARG A 388 -23.64 -1.13 -18.97
C ARG A 388 -22.50 -1.62 -18.06
N TRP A 389 -22.66 -1.47 -16.74
CA TRP A 389 -21.66 -1.83 -15.72
C TRP A 389 -21.91 -3.23 -15.14
N ILE A 390 -23.18 -3.59 -14.97
CA ILE A 390 -23.64 -4.95 -14.72
C ILE A 390 -23.97 -5.49 -16.10
N GLY A 391 -23.02 -6.17 -16.75
CA GLY A 391 -23.24 -6.81 -18.05
C GLY A 391 -24.61 -7.48 -18.07
N THR A 392 -25.34 -7.27 -19.18
CA THR A 392 -26.70 -7.74 -19.47
C THR A 392 -27.13 -8.94 -18.62
N LEU A 393 -27.72 -8.65 -17.46
CA LEU A 393 -28.42 -9.65 -16.66
C LEU A 393 -29.91 -9.37 -16.82
N ASP A 394 -30.48 -10.07 -17.80
CA ASP A 394 -31.88 -9.94 -18.18
C ASP A 394 -32.80 -10.50 -17.10
N PHE A 395 -33.25 -9.63 -16.19
CA PHE A 395 -34.52 -9.80 -15.52
C PHE A 395 -35.61 -9.13 -16.37
N SER A 396 -36.13 -9.88 -17.34
CA SER A 396 -37.42 -9.64 -17.97
C SER A 396 -38.25 -10.92 -17.88
N GLY A 397 -38.94 -11.10 -16.77
CA GLY A 397 -39.97 -12.12 -16.65
C GLY A 397 -41.22 -11.69 -17.42
N ASN A 398 -41.53 -12.41 -18.49
CA ASN A 398 -42.90 -12.60 -18.93
C ASN A 398 -43.06 -14.06 -19.40
N GLU A 399 -44.07 -14.74 -18.87
CA GLU A 399 -44.35 -16.16 -19.08
C GLU A 399 -44.72 -16.47 -20.54
N GLY A 400 -44.13 -17.55 -21.09
CA GLY A 400 -44.48 -18.05 -22.43
C GLY A 400 -43.41 -18.97 -23.02
N GLN A 401 -43.55 -20.27 -22.73
CA GLN A 401 -42.70 -21.38 -23.13
C GLN A 401 -42.51 -21.53 -24.66
N ALA A 402 -41.27 -21.44 -25.15
CA ALA A 402 -40.79 -22.05 -26.40
C ALA A 402 -39.25 -22.07 -26.44
N ASP A 403 -38.69 -23.27 -26.30
CA ASP A 403 -37.25 -23.59 -26.33
C ASP A 403 -36.61 -23.31 -27.70
N LEU A 404 -35.63 -22.40 -27.73
CA LEU A 404 -34.61 -22.33 -28.79
C LEU A 404 -33.27 -21.84 -28.21
N ASN A 405 -32.33 -22.79 -28.12
CA ASN A 405 -30.88 -22.66 -28.27
C ASN A 405 -30.12 -21.62 -27.43
N ILE A 406 -29.61 -22.16 -26.32
CA ILE A 406 -28.53 -21.67 -25.46
C ILE A 406 -27.25 -21.44 -26.30
N ARG A 407 -26.90 -20.17 -26.49
CA ARG A 407 -25.58 -19.70 -26.96
C ARG A 407 -25.01 -18.74 -25.93
N GLU A 408 -24.69 -19.21 -24.72
CA GLU A 408 -24.11 -18.29 -23.72
C GLU A 408 -23.36 -19.00 -22.58
N GLY A 409 -22.23 -19.63 -22.89
CA GLY A 409 -21.31 -20.17 -21.86
C GLY A 409 -19.87 -19.65 -21.93
N ILE A 410 -19.41 -19.21 -23.10
CA ILE A 410 -17.96 -18.97 -23.34
C ILE A 410 -17.63 -17.47 -23.47
N SER A 411 -18.61 -16.60 -23.77
CA SER A 411 -18.38 -15.15 -23.85
C SER A 411 -18.17 -14.51 -22.48
N THR A 412 -18.85 -15.00 -21.44
CA THR A 412 -18.93 -14.39 -20.11
C THR A 412 -17.59 -14.35 -19.37
N ARG A 413 -16.70 -15.34 -19.55
CA ARG A 413 -15.43 -15.36 -18.78
C ARG A 413 -14.35 -14.45 -19.37
N ARG A 414 -14.32 -14.28 -20.69
CA ARG A 414 -13.40 -13.37 -21.40
C ARG A 414 -13.95 -11.95 -21.44
N SER A 415 -15.27 -11.79 -21.56
CA SER A 415 -15.95 -10.50 -21.37
C SER A 415 -15.70 -10.02 -19.95
N ASN A 416 -15.95 -10.80 -18.89
CA ASN A 416 -15.75 -10.33 -17.52
C ASN A 416 -14.30 -9.90 -17.20
N SER A 417 -13.28 -10.49 -17.83
CA SER A 417 -11.88 -10.05 -17.66
C SER A 417 -11.54 -8.77 -18.44
N ILE A 418 -12.02 -8.66 -19.68
CA ILE A 418 -11.84 -7.46 -20.51
C ILE A 418 -12.70 -6.31 -19.97
N ASP A 419 -13.90 -6.63 -19.49
CA ASP A 419 -14.84 -5.73 -18.84
C ASP A 419 -14.33 -5.34 -17.46
N PHE A 420 -13.63 -6.21 -16.73
CA PHE A 420 -12.95 -5.82 -15.49
C PHE A 420 -11.75 -4.92 -15.75
N ALA A 421 -10.92 -5.19 -16.77
CA ALA A 421 -9.82 -4.32 -17.16
C ALA A 421 -10.32 -2.97 -17.68
N ARG A 422 -11.35 -2.99 -18.55
CA ARG A 422 -12.06 -1.81 -19.05
C ARG A 422 -12.71 -1.03 -17.92
N MET A 423 -13.39 -1.69 -16.99
CA MET A 423 -13.97 -1.08 -15.79
C MET A 423 -12.89 -0.48 -14.90
N ARG A 424 -11.72 -1.11 -14.75
CA ARG A 424 -10.60 -0.51 -14.01
C ARG A 424 -10.03 0.71 -14.70
N ILE A 425 -9.94 0.70 -16.02
CA ILE A 425 -9.50 1.85 -16.82
C ILE A 425 -10.54 2.97 -16.71
N GLU A 426 -11.83 2.69 -16.96
CA GLU A 426 -12.91 3.67 -16.87
C GLU A 426 -13.09 4.20 -15.44
N ASN A 427 -12.90 3.37 -14.39
CA ASN A 427 -12.92 3.82 -13.00
C ASN A 427 -11.68 4.67 -12.67
N ALA A 428 -10.50 4.34 -13.22
CA ALA A 428 -9.31 5.19 -13.11
C ALA A 428 -9.52 6.54 -13.82
N THR A 429 -10.10 6.54 -15.03
CA THR A 429 -10.44 7.76 -15.78
C THR A 429 -11.53 8.58 -15.07
N LEU A 430 -12.54 7.94 -14.49
CA LEU A 430 -13.56 8.62 -13.68
C LEU A 430 -12.94 9.23 -12.42
N LYS A 431 -12.05 8.50 -11.75
CA LYS A 431 -11.34 9.00 -10.57
C LYS A 431 -10.46 10.21 -10.93
N GLU A 432 -9.74 10.15 -12.05
CA GLU A 432 -8.96 11.27 -12.58
C GLU A 432 -9.86 12.46 -12.94
N SER A 433 -11.02 12.22 -13.56
CA SER A 433 -11.99 13.28 -13.86
C SER A 433 -12.58 13.92 -12.60
N LEU A 434 -12.81 13.13 -11.55
CA LEU A 434 -13.31 13.60 -10.26
C LEU A 434 -12.26 14.44 -9.54
N GLU A 435 -11.01 13.99 -9.52
CA GLU A 435 -9.88 14.74 -8.96
C GLU A 435 -9.65 16.06 -9.73
N ASN A 436 -9.77 16.03 -11.06
CA ASN A 436 -9.75 17.24 -11.89
C ASN A 436 -10.93 18.18 -11.58
N MET A 437 -12.14 17.66 -11.36
CA MET A 437 -13.29 18.47 -10.93
C MET A 437 -13.07 19.07 -9.53
N ASP A 438 -12.48 18.35 -8.58
CA ASP A 438 -12.14 18.88 -7.26
C ASP A 438 -11.10 20.02 -7.35
N HIS A 439 -10.11 19.88 -8.25
CA HIS A 439 -9.16 20.95 -8.56
C HIS A 439 -9.84 22.17 -9.20
N LEU A 440 -10.79 21.96 -10.13
CA LEU A 440 -11.56 23.03 -10.75
C LEU A 440 -12.48 23.73 -9.74
N ILE A 441 -13.17 22.99 -8.87
CA ILE A 441 -14.01 23.54 -7.78
C ILE A 441 -13.15 24.36 -6.81
N SER A 442 -11.96 23.87 -6.47
CA SER A 442 -11.00 24.60 -5.63
C SER A 442 -10.53 25.89 -6.30
N SER A 443 -10.29 25.86 -7.61
CA SER A 443 -9.92 27.04 -8.42
C SER A 443 -11.05 28.06 -8.46
N ILE A 444 -12.31 27.65 -8.65
CA ILE A 444 -13.50 28.52 -8.60
C ILE A 444 -13.66 29.15 -7.21
N ARG A 445 -13.48 28.37 -6.14
CA ARG A 445 -13.53 28.90 -4.76
C ARG A 445 -12.42 29.92 -4.50
N ARG A 446 -11.21 29.65 -4.97
CA ARG A 446 -10.07 30.56 -4.89
C ARG A 446 -10.35 31.87 -5.63
N LEU A 447 -10.81 31.79 -6.89
CA LEU A 447 -11.15 32.95 -7.70
C LEU A 447 -12.27 33.78 -7.07
N ARG A 448 -13.29 33.13 -6.49
CA ARG A 448 -14.36 33.83 -5.75
C ARG A 448 -13.83 34.57 -4.54
N LEU A 449 -12.92 33.97 -3.78
CA LEU A 449 -12.28 34.61 -2.63
C LEU A 449 -11.39 35.79 -3.05
N SER A 450 -10.61 35.64 -4.12
CA SER A 450 -9.81 36.72 -4.69
C SER A 450 -10.69 37.88 -5.17
N LEU A 451 -11.80 37.58 -5.84
CA LEU A 451 -12.77 38.58 -6.27
C LEU A 451 -13.44 39.30 -5.08
N SER A 452 -13.75 38.56 -4.00
CA SER A 452 -14.29 39.14 -2.76
C SER A 452 -13.28 40.09 -2.10
N LYS A 453 -11.99 39.75 -2.11
CA LYS A 453 -10.92 40.63 -1.60
C LYS A 453 -10.75 41.88 -2.45
N VAL A 454 -10.81 41.75 -3.77
CA VAL A 454 -10.80 42.89 -4.69
C VAL A 454 -12.01 43.80 -4.44
N LYS A 455 -13.19 43.22 -4.20
CA LYS A 455 -14.40 43.97 -3.84
C LYS A 455 -14.28 44.68 -2.48
N GLU A 456 -13.67 44.07 -1.48
CA GLU A 456 -13.40 44.70 -0.17
C GLU A 456 -12.39 45.85 -0.31
N LEU A 457 -11.35 45.66 -1.13
CA LEU A 457 -10.37 46.71 -1.43
C LEU A 457 -10.96 47.87 -2.24
N ALA A 458 -11.94 47.62 -3.11
CA ALA A 458 -12.69 48.68 -3.81
C ALA A 458 -13.48 49.59 -2.87
N THR A 459 -13.73 49.17 -1.61
CA THR A 459 -14.35 50.03 -0.58
C THR A 459 -13.34 50.85 0.24
N SER A 460 -12.03 50.65 0.03
CA SER A 460 -10.94 51.39 0.66
C SER A 460 -10.08 52.10 -0.39
N GLU A 461 -10.07 53.42 -0.37
CA GLU A 461 -9.71 54.34 -1.46
C GLU A 461 -8.24 54.30 -1.97
N ASP A 462 -7.39 53.40 -1.49
CA ASP A 462 -5.97 53.35 -1.88
C ASP A 462 -5.63 52.06 -2.63
N THR A 463 -5.13 52.21 -3.86
CA THR A 463 -4.55 51.19 -4.78
C THR A 463 -5.45 50.68 -5.93
N ILE A 464 -5.87 51.60 -6.81
CA ILE A 464 -6.73 51.30 -7.98
C ILE A 464 -5.95 50.61 -9.13
N GLY A 465 -4.65 50.88 -9.30
CA GLY A 465 -3.84 50.33 -10.39
C GLY A 465 -3.56 48.82 -10.28
N SER A 466 -3.21 48.33 -9.08
CA SER A 466 -3.02 46.90 -8.84
C SER A 466 -4.35 46.13 -8.85
N MET A 467 -5.46 46.82 -8.58
CA MET A 467 -6.80 46.24 -8.60
C MET A 467 -7.23 45.87 -10.02
N SER A 468 -6.96 46.71 -11.02
CA SER A 468 -7.29 46.39 -12.42
C SER A 468 -6.47 45.21 -12.96
N GLU A 469 -5.18 45.14 -12.61
CA GLU A 469 -4.29 44.05 -13.04
C GLU A 469 -4.71 42.71 -12.40
N THR A 470 -4.97 42.71 -11.09
CA THR A 470 -5.48 41.50 -10.39
C THR A 470 -6.85 41.05 -10.90
N LEU A 471 -7.68 41.96 -11.38
CA LEU A 471 -8.97 41.64 -11.96
C LEU A 471 -8.86 41.04 -13.38
N ASP A 472 -7.90 41.52 -14.17
CA ASP A 472 -7.56 40.92 -15.47
C ASP A 472 -6.97 39.51 -15.32
N ASP A 473 -6.15 39.28 -14.29
CA ASP A 473 -5.66 37.95 -13.93
C ASP A 473 -6.82 37.02 -13.53
N ILE A 474 -7.79 37.50 -12.74
CA ILE A 474 -8.99 36.73 -12.37
C ILE A 474 -9.83 36.38 -13.60
N ILE A 475 -10.02 37.31 -14.54
CA ILE A 475 -10.81 37.07 -15.77
C ILE A 475 -10.11 36.07 -16.69
N THR A 476 -8.79 36.17 -16.86
CA THR A 476 -8.02 35.23 -17.69
C THR A 476 -8.00 33.83 -17.08
N GLU A 477 -7.79 33.72 -15.76
CA GLU A 477 -7.85 32.44 -15.06
C GLU A 477 -9.27 31.83 -15.10
N ALA A 478 -10.32 32.64 -14.93
CA ALA A 478 -11.70 32.17 -15.02
C ALA A 478 -12.06 31.66 -16.43
N LYS A 479 -11.54 32.28 -17.50
CA LYS A 479 -11.70 31.79 -18.89
C LYS A 479 -10.98 30.45 -19.12
N LEU A 480 -9.82 30.25 -18.48
CA LEU A 480 -9.11 28.96 -18.51
C LEU A 480 -9.90 27.88 -17.77
N VAL A 481 -10.44 28.20 -16.58
CA VAL A 481 -11.32 27.30 -15.82
C VAL A 481 -12.59 26.95 -16.61
N LYS A 482 -13.19 27.92 -17.30
CA LYS A 482 -14.34 27.69 -18.19
C LYS A 482 -14.02 26.70 -19.31
N THR A 483 -12.85 26.84 -19.93
CA THR A 483 -12.38 25.95 -21.00
C THR A 483 -12.09 24.54 -20.46
N ALA A 484 -11.43 24.46 -19.30
CA ALA A 484 -11.11 23.20 -18.64
C ALA A 484 -12.37 22.45 -18.15
N LEU A 485 -13.40 23.17 -17.70
CA LEU A 485 -14.68 22.58 -17.32
C LEU A 485 -15.42 21.99 -18.53
N GLY A 486 -15.35 22.66 -19.68
CA GLY A 486 -15.88 22.15 -20.94
C GLY A 486 -15.18 20.88 -21.43
N SER A 487 -13.87 20.75 -21.21
CA SER A 487 -13.11 19.57 -21.64
C SER A 487 -13.12 18.40 -20.64
N SER A 488 -13.45 18.66 -19.37
CA SER A 488 -13.41 17.64 -18.29
C SER A 488 -14.76 16.94 -18.08
N LEU A 489 -15.82 17.39 -18.75
CA LEU A 489 -17.13 16.74 -18.72
C LEU A 489 -17.20 15.63 -19.78
N PRO A 490 -17.60 14.40 -19.41
CA PRO A 490 -17.70 13.31 -20.38
C PRO A 490 -18.78 13.61 -21.43
N VAL A 491 -18.41 13.48 -22.71
CA VAL A 491 -19.30 13.61 -23.90
C VAL A 491 -20.51 12.67 -23.80
N SER A 492 -20.41 11.60 -23.01
CA SER A 492 -21.46 10.61 -22.77
C SER A 492 -22.64 11.11 -21.91
N TRP A 493 -22.63 12.37 -21.45
CA TRP A 493 -23.75 12.98 -20.69
C TRP A 493 -24.63 13.89 -21.55
N ILE A 494 -24.40 13.92 -22.86
CA ILE A 494 -25.36 14.48 -23.82
C ILE A 494 -26.61 13.60 -23.75
N ALA A 495 -27.70 14.16 -23.27
CA ALA A 495 -28.96 13.46 -23.13
C ALA A 495 -29.44 13.01 -24.53
N GLU A 496 -29.41 11.71 -24.81
CA GLU A 496 -30.34 11.10 -25.75
C GLU A 496 -31.75 11.42 -25.24
N SER A 497 -32.40 12.38 -25.89
CA SER A 497 -33.82 12.60 -25.75
C SER A 497 -34.54 11.43 -26.39
N ASP A 498 -35.20 10.64 -25.54
CA ASP A 498 -36.29 9.75 -25.91
C ASP A 498 -37.41 10.61 -26.52
N ASP A 499 -37.37 10.82 -27.83
CA ASP A 499 -38.50 11.35 -28.59
C ASP A 499 -39.22 10.18 -29.26
N GLY A 500 -39.94 9.43 -28.43
CA GLY A 500 -40.99 8.52 -28.89
C GLY A 500 -42.19 9.33 -29.36
N SER A 501 -42.09 9.97 -30.52
CA SER A 501 -43.26 10.39 -31.29
C SER A 501 -43.21 9.83 -32.70
N ILE A 502 -44.22 9.01 -32.98
CA ILE A 502 -44.48 8.30 -34.22
C ILE A 502 -44.79 9.31 -35.34
N ASN A 503 -44.03 9.33 -36.43
CA ASN A 503 -44.61 9.13 -37.78
C ASN A 503 -43.60 9.04 -38.94
N GLU A 504 -44.06 8.29 -39.93
CA GLU A 504 -43.58 7.92 -41.27
C GLU A 504 -42.95 8.98 -42.20
N ASN A 505 -41.98 8.46 -42.99
CA ASN A 505 -41.79 8.58 -44.46
C ASN A 505 -40.88 9.65 -45.11
N THR A 506 -39.88 9.09 -45.82
CA THR A 506 -39.34 9.36 -47.18
C THR A 506 -38.48 10.60 -47.50
N ASP A 507 -37.27 10.27 -47.98
CA ASP A 507 -36.46 10.84 -49.07
C ASP A 507 -36.32 12.36 -49.24
N SER A 508 -35.07 12.86 -49.17
CA SER A 508 -34.31 13.41 -50.33
C SER A 508 -33.04 14.15 -49.90
N GLU A 509 -32.00 14.05 -50.74
CA GLU A 509 -30.72 14.76 -50.66
C GLU A 509 -30.86 16.29 -50.82
N SER A 510 -30.03 17.07 -50.11
CA SER A 510 -29.09 18.07 -50.69
C SER A 510 -28.66 19.16 -49.68
N GLY A 511 -27.39 19.58 -49.79
CA GLY A 511 -27.01 21.00 -49.78
C GLY A 511 -26.76 21.72 -48.46
N ASP A 512 -25.49 21.74 -48.05
CA ASP A 512 -24.67 22.86 -47.50
C ASP A 512 -25.37 24.16 -47.05
N ILE A 513 -25.07 24.63 -45.83
CA ILE A 513 -24.64 26.01 -45.48
C ILE A 513 -24.51 26.17 -43.95
N HIS A 514 -23.34 26.67 -43.57
CA HIS A 514 -22.88 27.18 -42.28
C HIS A 514 -23.89 28.08 -41.52
N GLY A 515 -24.07 27.86 -40.21
CA GLY A 515 -24.78 28.81 -39.34
C GLY A 515 -25.31 28.25 -38.01
N ASP A 516 -24.43 28.21 -37.01
CA ASP A 516 -24.66 28.54 -35.59
C ASP A 516 -25.98 28.11 -34.89
N SER A 517 -25.88 27.12 -33.99
CA SER A 517 -26.61 27.04 -32.72
C SER A 517 -26.29 25.69 -32.09
N SER A 518 -25.21 25.61 -31.29
CA SER A 518 -24.99 24.48 -30.38
C SER A 518 -26.02 24.54 -29.24
N ASN A 519 -27.28 24.26 -29.57
CA ASN A 519 -28.32 23.98 -28.58
C ASN A 519 -28.17 22.52 -28.11
N GLU A 520 -26.97 22.15 -27.67
CA GLU A 520 -26.78 20.96 -26.85
C GLU A 520 -27.38 21.30 -25.49
N LYS A 521 -28.52 20.66 -25.17
CA LYS A 521 -29.09 20.70 -23.82
C LYS A 521 -28.08 20.06 -22.86
N MET A 522 -27.17 20.87 -22.34
CA MET A 522 -26.25 20.52 -21.27
C MET A 522 -27.02 20.01 -20.06
N ASP A 523 -26.51 18.95 -19.43
CA ASP A 523 -27.03 18.46 -18.16
C ASP A 523 -27.06 19.60 -17.11
N SER A 524 -28.10 19.60 -16.28
CA SER A 524 -28.36 20.60 -15.24
C SER A 524 -27.19 20.81 -14.27
N VAL A 525 -26.34 19.79 -14.07
CA VAL A 525 -25.16 19.86 -13.20
C VAL A 525 -24.00 20.55 -13.91
N SER A 526 -23.75 20.23 -15.17
CA SER A 526 -22.76 20.89 -16.03
C SER A 526 -23.13 22.36 -16.28
N ALA A 527 -24.42 22.63 -16.47
CA ALA A 527 -24.95 23.98 -16.63
C ALA A 527 -24.67 24.84 -15.38
N ALA A 528 -24.84 24.29 -14.17
CA ALA A 528 -24.58 25.02 -12.93
C ALA A 528 -23.10 25.38 -12.74
N GLY A 529 -22.18 24.47 -13.09
CA GLY A 529 -20.74 24.74 -13.02
C GLY A 529 -20.30 25.82 -14.00
N PHE A 530 -20.84 25.79 -15.22
CA PHE A 530 -20.56 26.79 -16.25
C PHE A 530 -21.18 28.16 -15.89
N GLU A 531 -22.40 28.17 -15.38
CA GLU A 531 -23.10 29.36 -14.88
C GLU A 531 -22.32 30.01 -13.73
N MET A 532 -21.75 29.23 -12.81
CA MET A 532 -20.92 29.77 -11.72
C MET A 532 -19.66 30.48 -12.21
N VAL A 533 -19.01 29.96 -13.26
CA VAL A 533 -17.81 30.60 -13.84
C VAL A 533 -18.20 31.84 -14.65
N GLU A 534 -19.30 31.78 -15.39
CA GLU A 534 -19.86 32.94 -16.11
C GLU A 534 -20.25 34.08 -15.16
N LEU A 535 -20.90 33.77 -14.03
CA LEU A 535 -21.21 34.75 -13.00
C LEU A 535 -19.96 35.36 -12.39
N LEU A 536 -18.88 34.59 -12.26
CA LEU A 536 -17.59 35.08 -11.75
C LEU A 536 -16.90 36.02 -12.75
N ILE A 537 -16.91 35.67 -14.03
CA ILE A 537 -16.41 36.54 -15.11
C ILE A 537 -17.24 37.83 -15.18
N LEU A 538 -18.56 37.73 -15.14
CA LEU A 538 -19.47 38.88 -15.17
C LEU A 538 -19.27 39.78 -13.96
N ALA A 539 -19.16 39.22 -12.75
CA ALA A 539 -18.91 39.99 -11.53
C ALA A 539 -17.54 40.69 -11.57
N ALA A 540 -16.52 40.03 -12.13
CA ALA A 540 -15.21 40.64 -12.34
C ALA A 540 -15.27 41.78 -13.37
N GLN A 541 -15.99 41.59 -14.48
CA GLN A 541 -16.18 42.63 -15.49
C GLN A 541 -16.94 43.84 -14.93
N ILE A 542 -17.99 43.62 -14.12
CA ILE A 542 -18.75 44.70 -13.47
C ILE A 542 -17.89 45.48 -12.49
N LEU A 543 -17.04 44.80 -11.70
CA LEU A 543 -16.10 45.46 -10.79
C LEU A 543 -14.99 46.23 -11.55
N LYS A 544 -14.62 45.75 -12.74
CA LYS A 544 -13.69 46.45 -13.63
C LYS A 544 -14.32 47.70 -14.23
N ASP A 545 -15.58 47.61 -14.62
CA ASP A 545 -16.33 48.71 -15.19
C ASP A 545 -16.70 49.77 -14.13
N SER A 546 -16.87 49.40 -12.86
CA SER A 546 -17.08 50.37 -11.77
C SER A 546 -15.80 51.13 -11.41
N THR A 547 -14.66 50.44 -11.34
CA THR A 547 -13.35 51.05 -11.05
C THR A 547 -12.84 51.92 -12.19
N THR A 548 -13.21 51.63 -13.44
CA THR A 548 -12.90 52.49 -14.60
C THR A 548 -13.84 53.69 -14.74
N LYS A 549 -15.11 53.57 -14.32
CA LYS A 549 -16.06 54.71 -14.28
C LYS A 549 -15.80 55.69 -13.14
N GLU A 550 -15.18 55.28 -12.03
CA GLU A 550 -14.70 56.21 -11.00
C GLU A 550 -13.45 57.01 -11.44
N ASN A 551 -12.82 56.63 -12.56
CA ASN A 551 -11.65 57.31 -13.14
C ASN A 551 -11.97 58.29 -14.29
N SER A 552 -13.25 58.52 -14.62
CA SER A 552 -13.71 59.47 -15.65
C SER A 552 -14.81 60.35 -15.11
#